data_AF-A0A9J6G086-F1
#
_entry.id   AF-A0A9J6G086-F1
#
_cell.length_a   1.000
_cell.length_b   1.000
_cell.length_c   1.000
_cell.angle_alpha   90.00
_cell.angle_beta   90.00
_cell.angle_gamma   90.00
#
_symmetry.space_group_name_H-M   'P 1'
#
loop_
_entity.id
_entity.type
_entity.pdbx_description
1 polymer ?
#
loop_
_entity_poly.entity_id
_entity_poly.type
_entity_poly.pdbx_seq_one_letter_code
_entity_poly.pdbx_strand_id
1 'polypeptide(L)'
;MEAVGREVKPVKRSPMSSLVDHLTRNELRVLESDKEGSFVVLPEALFGHKALAAVEKSFKKVGVNLVERKKEACSLLIDMNLGKLAESVKKANKLHLGVFYTAKTRKPGIPFRVIVTERHTWQYYVSGFLQKWLSTLTLMILSLSPVPMLYRSFWKLITFLTALLLA
;
A
#
# COMPACT_ATOMS: atom_id res chain seq x y z
N MET A 1 -61.88 4.58 -10.48
CA MET A 1 -60.42 4.70 -10.67
C MET A 1 -59.76 4.21 -9.39
N GLU A 2 -59.52 2.91 -9.28
CA GLU A 2 -58.83 2.33 -8.13
C GLU A 2 -57.34 2.16 -8.46
N ALA A 3 -56.48 2.75 -7.63
CA ALA A 3 -55.05 2.57 -7.69
C ALA A 3 -54.69 1.21 -7.08
N VAL A 4 -54.26 0.27 -7.92
CA VAL A 4 -53.70 -1.02 -7.50
C VAL A 4 -52.36 -0.78 -6.82
N GLY A 5 -52.34 -0.89 -5.49
CA GLY A 5 -51.11 -0.88 -4.69
C GLY A 5 -50.24 -2.09 -5.03
N ARG A 6 -49.02 -1.85 -5.51
CA ARG A 6 -48.04 -2.92 -5.70
C ARG A 6 -47.51 -3.36 -4.33
N GLU A 7 -47.81 -4.60 -3.98
CA GLU A 7 -47.25 -5.29 -2.81
C GLU A 7 -45.74 -5.49 -3.02
N VAL A 8 -44.93 -4.78 -2.23
CA VAL A 8 -43.46 -4.93 -2.24
C VAL A 8 -43.12 -6.18 -1.45
N LYS A 9 -42.76 -7.27 -2.15
CA LYS A 9 -42.30 -8.50 -1.51
C LYS A 9 -41.00 -8.25 -0.71
N PRO A 10 -40.88 -8.78 0.53
CA PRO A 10 -39.71 -8.55 1.35
C PRO A 10 -38.48 -9.21 0.73
N VAL A 11 -37.41 -8.42 0.55
CA VAL A 11 -36.12 -8.92 0.06
C VAL A 11 -35.52 -9.84 1.12
N LYS A 12 -35.42 -11.15 0.83
CA LYS A 12 -34.72 -12.11 1.69
C LYS A 12 -33.24 -11.74 1.77
N ARG A 13 -32.77 -11.35 2.96
CA ARG A 13 -31.35 -11.05 3.21
C ARG A 13 -30.51 -12.32 3.13
N SER A 14 -29.31 -12.21 2.55
CA SER A 14 -28.38 -13.33 2.49
C SER A 14 -27.75 -13.60 3.87
N PRO A 15 -27.38 -14.85 4.21
CA PRO A 15 -26.70 -15.17 5.46
C PRO A 15 -25.42 -14.32 5.69
N MET A 16 -24.69 -14.03 4.62
CA MET A 16 -23.49 -13.18 4.67
C MET A 16 -23.82 -11.73 5.05
N SER A 17 -24.90 -11.16 4.53
CA SER A 17 -25.32 -9.80 4.93
C SER A 17 -25.68 -9.74 6.41
N SER A 18 -26.33 -10.77 6.95
CA SER A 18 -26.64 -10.85 8.38
C SER A 18 -25.40 -10.98 9.25
N LEU A 19 -24.38 -11.72 8.79
CA LEU A 19 -23.11 -11.85 9.49
C LEU A 19 -22.32 -10.54 9.49
N VAL A 20 -22.24 -9.86 8.34
CA VAL A 20 -21.59 -8.55 8.23
C VAL A 20 -22.29 -7.55 9.14
N ASP A 21 -23.62 -7.49 9.10
CA ASP A 21 -24.41 -6.65 10.00
C ASP A 21 -24.11 -6.95 11.47
N HIS A 22 -24.00 -8.23 11.84
CA HIS A 22 -23.70 -8.63 13.20
C HIS A 22 -22.29 -8.19 13.61
N LEU A 23 -21.28 -8.39 12.76
CA LEU A 23 -19.92 -7.95 13.03
C LEU A 23 -19.84 -6.43 13.17
N THR A 24 -20.50 -5.68 12.28
CA THR A 24 -20.53 -4.22 12.34
C THR A 24 -21.25 -3.72 13.59
N ARG A 25 -22.41 -4.29 13.95
CA ARG A 25 -23.17 -3.88 15.14
C ARG A 25 -22.45 -4.14 16.44
N ASN A 26 -21.60 -5.16 16.49
CA ASN A 26 -20.83 -5.52 17.68
C ASN A 26 -19.39 -4.98 17.64
N GLU A 27 -19.09 -4.07 16.71
CA GLU A 27 -17.76 -3.45 16.57
C GLU A 27 -16.64 -4.50 16.46
N LEU A 28 -16.90 -5.57 15.69
CA LEU A 28 -15.96 -6.66 15.49
C LEU A 28 -15.23 -6.50 14.16
N ARG A 29 -13.90 -6.63 14.21
CA ARG A 29 -13.01 -6.62 13.07
C ARG A 29 -12.59 -8.03 12.72
N VAL A 30 -12.63 -8.35 11.44
CA VAL A 30 -12.15 -9.62 10.89
C VAL A 30 -10.77 -9.38 10.29
N LEU A 31 -9.81 -10.22 10.66
CA LEU A 31 -8.45 -10.17 10.14
C LEU A 31 -8.02 -11.53 9.60
N GLU A 32 -7.35 -11.54 8.46
CA GLU A 32 -6.78 -12.75 7.90
C GLU A 32 -5.67 -13.29 8.81
N SER A 33 -5.67 -14.61 9.02
CA SER A 33 -4.60 -15.27 9.76
C SER A 33 -3.40 -15.52 8.86
N ASP A 34 -2.22 -15.70 9.46
CA ASP A 34 -1.00 -16.07 8.74
C ASP A 34 -1.04 -17.48 8.11
N LYS A 35 -2.09 -18.27 8.37
CA LYS A 35 -2.42 -19.52 7.67
C LYS A 35 -3.58 -19.28 6.70
N GLU A 36 -3.50 -19.92 5.54
CA GLU A 36 -4.62 -19.94 4.59
C GLU A 36 -5.87 -20.56 5.22
N GLY A 37 -7.02 -19.95 4.96
CA GLY A 37 -8.34 -20.50 5.32
C GLY A 37 -8.89 -20.14 6.70
N SER A 38 -8.19 -19.32 7.49
CA SER A 38 -8.67 -18.90 8.82
C SER A 38 -8.65 -17.38 9.02
N PHE A 39 -9.59 -16.90 9.85
CA PHE A 39 -9.68 -15.50 10.25
C PHE A 39 -9.67 -15.37 11.77
N VAL A 40 -9.18 -14.23 12.26
CA VAL A 40 -9.29 -13.80 13.65
C VAL A 40 -10.36 -12.74 13.73
N VAL A 41 -11.32 -12.93 14.63
CA VAL A 41 -12.34 -11.93 14.95
C VAL A 41 -11.97 -11.32 16.30
N LEU A 42 -11.97 -10.00 16.38
CA LEU A 42 -11.66 -9.28 17.60
C LEU A 42 -12.42 -7.95 17.68
N PRO A 43 -12.67 -7.43 18.90
CA PRO A 43 -13.21 -6.09 19.10
C PRO A 43 -12.35 -5.02 18.42
N GLU A 44 -13.00 -3.98 17.90
CA GLU A 44 -12.37 -2.87 17.18
C GLU A 44 -11.36 -2.12 18.04
N ALA A 45 -11.64 -1.94 19.34
CA ALA A 45 -10.69 -1.37 20.28
C ALA A 45 -9.37 -2.18 20.35
N LEU A 46 -9.46 -3.50 20.51
CA LEU A 46 -8.29 -4.38 20.53
C LEU A 46 -7.56 -4.40 19.19
N PHE A 47 -8.30 -4.30 18.08
CA PHE A 47 -7.70 -4.15 16.76
C PHE A 47 -6.87 -2.87 16.66
N GLY A 48 -7.43 -1.72 17.08
CA GLY A 48 -6.74 -0.43 17.06
C GLY A 48 -5.41 -0.47 17.84
N HIS A 49 -5.44 -1.00 19.06
CA HIS A 49 -4.22 -1.14 19.88
C HIS A 49 -3.16 -2.03 19.23
N LYS A 50 -3.55 -3.20 18.70
CA LYS A 50 -2.61 -4.12 18.05
C LYS A 50 -2.08 -3.58 16.73
N ALA A 51 -2.91 -2.88 15.96
CA ALA A 51 -2.54 -2.25 14.71
C ALA A 51 -1.51 -1.14 14.94
N LEU A 52 -1.75 -0.27 15.92
CA LEU A 52 -0.83 0.82 16.28
C LEU A 52 0.50 0.25 16.80
N ALA A 53 0.47 -0.69 17.74
CA ALA A 53 1.68 -1.33 18.25
C ALA A 53 2.50 -2.03 17.16
N ALA A 54 1.83 -2.64 16.16
CA ALA A 54 2.52 -3.25 15.03
C ALA A 54 3.15 -2.21 14.09
N VAL A 55 2.49 -1.07 13.85
CA VAL A 55 3.05 0.03 13.05
C VAL A 55 4.25 0.64 13.75
N GLU A 56 4.13 1.00 15.03
CA GLU A 56 5.23 1.61 15.80
C GLU A 56 6.44 0.69 15.92
N LYS A 57 6.21 -0.63 15.95
CA LYS A 57 7.29 -1.62 15.93
C LYS A 57 8.00 -1.71 14.58
N SER A 58 7.27 -1.55 13.48
CA SER A 58 7.77 -1.77 12.12
C SER A 58 8.24 -0.51 11.41
N PHE A 59 7.76 0.67 11.81
CA PHE A 59 7.99 1.94 11.13
C PHE A 59 8.41 3.02 12.11
N LYS A 60 9.25 3.94 11.63
CA LYS A 60 9.58 5.16 12.35
C LYS A 60 8.64 6.27 11.88
N LYS A 61 8.26 7.16 12.79
CA LYS A 61 7.47 8.34 12.43
C LYS A 61 8.35 9.34 11.70
N VAL A 62 7.81 9.86 10.61
CA VAL A 62 8.52 10.73 9.68
C VAL A 62 7.78 12.06 9.56
N GLY A 63 8.48 13.17 9.72
CA GLY A 63 7.93 14.52 9.58
C GLY A 63 8.01 15.07 8.16
N VAL A 64 7.62 14.28 7.15
CA VAL A 64 7.80 14.66 5.74
C VAL A 64 6.48 15.06 5.10
N ASN A 65 6.48 16.20 4.39
CA ASN A 65 5.37 16.63 3.56
C ASN A 65 5.34 15.85 2.24
N LEU A 66 4.46 14.85 2.14
CA LEU A 66 4.37 13.98 0.98
C LEU A 66 3.91 14.69 -0.30
N VAL A 67 3.18 15.81 -0.18
CA VAL A 67 2.76 16.61 -1.34
C VAL A 67 3.98 17.29 -1.97
N GLU A 68 4.80 17.91 -1.14
CA GLU A 68 6.05 18.54 -1.57
C GLU A 68 7.00 17.50 -2.17
N ARG A 69 7.16 16.35 -1.51
CA ARG A 69 7.99 15.26 -2.04
C ARG A 69 7.51 14.73 -3.39
N LYS A 70 6.20 14.58 -3.56
CA LYS A 70 5.63 14.20 -4.86
C LYS A 70 5.94 15.26 -5.93
N LYS A 71 5.85 16.54 -5.58
CA LYS A 71 6.18 17.66 -6.49
C LYS A 71 7.66 17.64 -6.87
N GLU A 72 8.56 17.48 -5.90
CA GLU A 72 10.00 17.34 -6.12
C GLU A 72 10.31 16.15 -7.03
N ALA A 73 9.69 14.99 -6.78
CA ALA A 73 9.84 13.82 -7.62
C ALA A 73 9.38 14.09 -9.06
N CYS A 74 8.23 14.75 -9.26
CA CYS A 74 7.77 15.15 -10.59
C CYS A 74 8.78 16.08 -11.29
N SER A 75 9.29 17.11 -10.59
CA SER A 75 10.28 18.03 -11.15
C SER A 75 11.56 17.29 -11.58
N LEU A 76 12.09 16.43 -10.71
CA LEU A 76 13.27 15.63 -11.01
C LEU A 76 13.06 14.74 -12.25
N LEU A 77 11.88 14.12 -12.37
CA LEU A 77 11.55 13.29 -13.53
C LEU A 77 11.46 14.11 -14.82
N ILE A 78 10.93 15.33 -14.76
CA ILE A 78 10.88 16.24 -15.92
C ILE A 78 12.29 16.64 -16.33
N ASP A 79 13.14 17.02 -15.37
CA ASP A 79 14.54 17.41 -15.61
C ASP A 79 15.36 16.26 -16.22
N MET A 80 15.01 15.02 -15.88
CA MET A 80 15.61 13.81 -16.46
C MET A 80 15.00 13.39 -17.82
N ASN A 81 14.13 14.22 -18.40
CA ASN A 81 13.41 13.94 -19.65
C ASN A 81 12.51 12.69 -19.58
N LEU A 82 11.97 12.38 -18.39
CA LEU A 82 11.06 11.25 -18.13
C LEU A 82 9.60 11.70 -18.05
N GLY A 83 9.15 12.53 -19.00
CA GLY A 83 7.83 13.17 -18.97
C GLY A 83 6.64 12.21 -18.81
N LYS A 84 6.66 11.06 -19.48
CA LYS A 84 5.61 10.03 -19.35
C LYS A 84 5.51 9.47 -17.92
N LEU A 85 6.64 9.31 -17.24
CA LEU A 85 6.69 8.86 -15.85
C LEU A 85 6.22 9.97 -14.92
N ALA A 86 6.64 11.21 -15.17
CA ALA A 86 6.17 12.37 -14.42
C ALA A 86 4.64 12.55 -14.49
N GLU A 87 4.03 12.33 -15.66
CA GLU A 87 2.56 12.32 -15.80
C GLU A 87 1.89 11.23 -14.96
N SER A 88 2.46 10.03 -14.94
CA SER A 88 1.95 8.90 -14.15
C SER A 88 2.02 9.21 -12.66
N VAL A 89 3.16 9.74 -12.20
CA VAL A 89 3.36 10.23 -10.83
C VAL A 89 2.34 11.32 -10.50
N LYS A 90 2.14 12.31 -11.39
CA LYS A 90 1.16 13.39 -11.18
C LYS A 90 -0.25 12.85 -11.01
N LYS A 91 -0.68 11.90 -11.85
CA LYS A 91 -2.00 11.25 -11.82
C LYS A 91 -2.23 10.32 -10.62
N ALA A 92 -1.18 9.89 -9.92
CA ALA A 92 -1.31 9.04 -8.74
C ALA A 92 -2.16 9.73 -7.66
N ASN A 93 -3.23 9.05 -7.22
CA ASN A 93 -4.22 9.59 -6.30
C ASN A 93 -3.86 9.40 -4.83
N LYS A 94 -2.96 8.46 -4.51
CA LYS A 94 -2.51 8.21 -3.14
C LYS A 94 -1.13 8.80 -2.88
N LEU A 95 -1.01 9.49 -1.74
CA LEU A 95 0.26 10.01 -1.25
C LEU A 95 0.94 9.04 -0.28
N HIS A 96 0.13 8.33 0.50
CA HIS A 96 0.57 7.38 1.53
C HIS A 96 0.52 5.94 1.03
N LEU A 97 1.43 5.12 1.53
CA LEU A 97 1.36 3.68 1.38
C LEU A 97 0.12 3.15 2.11
N GLY A 98 -0.56 2.18 1.50
CA GLY A 98 -1.65 1.46 2.16
C GLY A 98 -1.08 0.48 3.18
N VAL A 99 -1.71 0.39 4.34
CA VAL A 99 -1.32 -0.52 5.41
C VAL A 99 -2.45 -1.50 5.71
N PHE A 100 -2.11 -2.78 5.74
CA PHE A 100 -2.99 -3.89 6.10
C PHE A 100 -2.29 -4.78 7.12
N TYR A 101 -3.04 -5.67 7.78
CA TYR A 101 -2.50 -6.51 8.82
C TYR A 101 -2.88 -7.97 8.61
N THR A 102 -2.04 -8.88 9.07
CA THR A 102 -2.39 -10.29 9.26
C THR A 102 -2.05 -10.72 10.68
N ALA A 103 -2.84 -11.63 11.24
CA ALA A 103 -2.64 -12.12 12.61
C ALA A 103 -1.69 -13.33 12.62
N LYS A 104 -0.58 -13.26 13.39
CA LYS A 104 0.31 -14.41 13.61
C LYS A 104 -0.25 -15.35 14.66
N THR A 105 -1.07 -16.32 14.25
CA THR A 105 -1.83 -17.18 15.16
C THR A 105 -0.98 -18.17 15.96
N ARG A 106 0.23 -18.50 15.50
CA ARG A 106 1.17 -19.40 16.19
C ARG A 106 2.01 -18.73 17.29
N LYS A 107 1.89 -17.41 17.46
CA LYS A 107 2.69 -16.66 18.43
C LYS A 107 1.84 -16.24 19.63
N PRO A 108 2.39 -16.30 20.85
CA PRO A 108 1.67 -15.86 22.04
C PRO A 108 1.21 -14.41 21.87
N GLY A 109 -0.02 -14.12 22.30
CA GLY A 109 -0.63 -12.81 22.16
C GLY A 109 -1.14 -12.47 20.74
N ILE A 110 -0.95 -13.34 19.74
CA ILE A 110 -1.41 -13.16 18.35
C ILE A 110 -1.05 -11.76 17.82
N PRO A 111 0.26 -11.48 17.64
CA PRO A 111 0.72 -10.18 17.17
C PRO A 111 0.37 -9.98 15.69
N PHE A 112 0.18 -8.72 15.30
CA PHE A 112 -0.07 -8.37 13.91
C PHE A 112 1.24 -8.30 13.13
N ARG A 113 1.23 -8.80 11.90
CA ARG A 113 2.21 -8.50 10.87
C ARG A 113 1.66 -7.34 10.04
N VAL A 114 2.44 -6.27 9.93
CA VAL A 114 2.11 -5.17 9.03
C VAL A 114 2.47 -5.56 7.61
N ILE A 115 1.55 -5.32 6.68
CA ILE A 115 1.73 -5.47 5.24
C ILE A 115 1.53 -4.09 4.62
N VAL A 116 2.47 -3.68 3.79
CA VAL A 116 2.44 -2.39 3.12
C VAL A 116 2.24 -2.58 1.63
N THR A 117 1.42 -1.73 1.03
CA THR A 117 1.25 -1.68 -0.42
C THR A 117 1.44 -0.26 -0.92
N GLU A 118 2.20 -0.13 -2.00
CA GLU A 118 2.36 1.11 -2.75
C GLU A 118 1.33 1.23 -3.89
N ARG A 119 0.36 0.30 -4.02
CA ARG A 119 -0.59 0.34 -5.13
C ARG A 119 -1.32 1.68 -5.21
N HIS A 120 -1.28 2.26 -6.41
CA HIS A 120 -1.84 3.58 -6.76
C HIS A 120 -1.16 4.78 -6.08
N THR A 121 -0.02 4.58 -5.41
CA THR A 121 0.80 5.69 -4.94
C THR A 121 1.76 6.15 -6.04
N TRP A 122 2.30 7.34 -5.86
CA TRP A 122 3.31 7.85 -6.78
C TRP A 122 4.63 7.07 -6.66
N GLN A 123 4.94 6.53 -5.47
CA GLN A 123 6.12 5.69 -5.26
C GLN A 123 6.09 4.45 -6.15
N TYR A 124 4.93 3.80 -6.33
CA TYR A 124 4.79 2.62 -7.20
C TYR A 124 5.28 2.84 -8.64
N TYR A 125 4.99 4.00 -9.22
CA TYR A 125 5.46 4.31 -10.57
C TYR A 125 6.97 4.49 -10.62
N VAL A 126 7.53 5.17 -9.62
CA VAL A 126 8.97 5.45 -9.55
C VAL A 126 9.76 4.17 -9.22
N SER A 127 9.29 3.38 -8.25
CA SER A 127 9.90 2.10 -7.84
C SER A 127 9.84 1.08 -8.97
N GLY A 128 8.71 0.95 -9.66
CA GLY A 128 8.56 0.06 -10.81
C GLY A 128 9.45 0.45 -11.99
N PHE A 129 9.58 1.76 -12.27
CA PHE A 129 10.53 2.25 -13.27
C PHE A 129 11.97 1.88 -12.91
N LEU A 130 12.38 2.16 -11.67
CA LEU A 130 13.72 1.81 -11.19
C LEU A 130 13.99 0.31 -11.26
N GLN A 131 13.06 -0.50 -10.78
CA GLN A 131 13.22 -1.94 -10.76
C GLN A 131 13.43 -2.48 -12.17
N LYS A 132 12.65 -1.98 -13.15
CA LYS A 132 12.82 -2.35 -14.56
C LYS A 132 14.25 -2.06 -15.05
N TRP A 133 14.76 -0.85 -14.80
CA TRP A 133 16.11 -0.47 -15.24
C TRP A 133 17.22 -1.20 -14.49
N LEU A 134 17.06 -1.41 -13.18
CA LEU A 134 17.98 -2.20 -12.37
C LEU A 134 18.05 -3.64 -12.89
N SER A 135 16.91 -4.27 -13.18
CA SER A 135 16.89 -5.63 -13.74
C SER A 135 17.58 -5.71 -15.09
N THR A 136 17.42 -4.71 -15.96
CA THR A 136 18.16 -4.64 -17.24
C THR A 136 19.66 -4.46 -17.01
N LEU A 137 20.07 -3.59 -16.09
CA LEU A 137 21.47 -3.37 -15.73
C LEU A 137 22.12 -4.62 -15.16
N THR A 138 21.45 -5.37 -14.29
CA THR A 138 21.96 -6.64 -13.75
C THR A 138 22.20 -7.65 -14.86
N LEU A 139 21.29 -7.76 -15.83
CA LEU A 139 21.49 -8.64 -16.99
C LEU A 139 22.66 -8.18 -17.87
N MET A 140 22.86 -6.86 -18.03
CA MET A 140 23.94 -6.30 -18.84
C MET A 140 25.33 -6.46 -18.18
N ILE A 141 25.41 -6.25 -16.87
CA ILE A 141 26.64 -6.45 -16.07
C ILE A 141 27.04 -7.94 -16.06
N LEU A 142 26.06 -8.85 -16.06
CA LEU A 142 26.33 -10.29 -16.18
C LEU A 142 26.73 -10.71 -17.59
N SER A 143 26.56 -9.85 -18.61
CA SER A 143 26.83 -10.21 -20.01
C SER A 143 27.98 -9.47 -20.68
N LEU A 144 28.45 -8.30 -20.21
CA LEU A 144 29.53 -7.51 -20.86
C LEU A 144 30.30 -6.58 -19.90
N SER A 145 31.59 -6.41 -20.19
CA SER A 145 32.61 -5.50 -19.62
C SER A 145 32.11 -4.04 -19.36
N PRO A 146 32.67 -3.28 -18.39
CA PRO A 146 31.98 -2.14 -17.78
C PRO A 146 31.98 -0.88 -18.67
N VAL A 147 30.79 -0.33 -18.92
CA VAL A 147 30.62 0.98 -19.57
C VAL A 147 30.23 2.04 -18.51
N PRO A 148 31.01 3.13 -18.30
CA PRO A 148 30.84 4.00 -17.11
C PRO A 148 29.78 5.11 -17.23
N MET A 149 29.06 5.27 -18.34
CA MET A 149 28.46 6.58 -18.66
C MET A 149 27.03 6.86 -18.14
N LEU A 150 26.32 5.90 -17.54
CA LEU A 150 24.91 6.09 -17.09
C LEU A 150 24.74 6.30 -15.58
N TYR A 151 25.82 6.30 -14.81
CA TYR A 151 25.75 6.22 -13.34
C TYR A 151 25.28 7.51 -12.66
N ARG A 152 25.61 8.70 -13.18
CA ARG A 152 25.48 9.93 -12.38
C ARG A 152 24.02 10.38 -12.12
N SER A 153 23.15 10.28 -13.12
CA SER A 153 21.73 10.65 -12.99
C SER A 153 20.91 9.56 -12.29
N PHE A 154 21.31 8.30 -12.47
CA PHE A 154 20.68 7.15 -11.84
C PHE A 154 20.96 7.08 -10.34
N TRP A 155 22.21 7.37 -9.94
CA TRP A 155 22.57 7.50 -8.53
C TRP A 155 21.84 8.64 -7.84
N LYS A 156 21.61 9.79 -8.49
CA LYS A 156 20.76 10.85 -7.92
C LYS A 156 19.35 10.37 -7.60
N LEU A 157 18.75 9.53 -8.46
CA LEU A 157 17.42 8.97 -8.22
C LEU A 157 17.43 7.95 -7.07
N ILE A 158 18.45 7.08 -7.02
CA ILE A 158 18.65 6.12 -5.92
C ILE A 158 18.89 6.85 -4.60
N THR A 159 19.73 7.89 -4.58
CA THR A 159 20.01 8.71 -3.39
C THR A 159 18.77 9.49 -2.94
N PHE A 160 18.01 10.06 -3.87
CA PHE A 160 16.73 10.71 -3.57
C PHE A 160 15.73 9.74 -2.96
N LEU A 161 15.62 8.51 -3.49
CA LEU A 161 14.68 7.51 -3.01
C LEU A 161 15.12 6.82 -1.72
N THR A 162 16.42 6.63 -1.50
CA THR A 162 16.93 6.17 -0.20
C THR A 162 16.74 7.23 0.88
N ALA A 163 16.95 8.51 0.57
CA ALA A 163 16.61 9.61 1.46
C ALA A 163 15.09 9.70 1.73
N LEU A 164 14.25 9.24 0.80
CA LEU A 164 12.79 9.28 0.92
C LEU A 164 12.18 8.05 1.61
N LEU A 165 12.85 6.90 1.53
CA LEU A 165 12.46 5.63 2.16
C LEU A 165 13.01 5.47 3.59
N LEU A 166 14.10 6.20 3.92
CA LEU A 166 14.71 6.20 5.25
C LEU A 166 14.40 7.45 6.09
N ALA A 167 13.87 8.52 5.47
CA ALA A 167 13.24 9.60 6.21
C ALA A 167 11.94 9.10 6.78
#